data_AF-A0A916W8V8-F1
#
_entry.id   AF-A0A916W8V8-F1
#
_cell.length_a   1.000
_cell.length_b   1.000
_cell.length_c   1.000
_cell.angle_alpha   90.00
_cell.angle_beta   90.00
_cell.angle_gamma   90.00
#
_symmetry.space_group_name_H-M   'P 1'
#
loop_
_entity.id
_entity.type
_entity.pdbx_description
1 polymer ?
#
loop_
_entity_poly.entity_id
_entity_poly.type
_entity_poly.pdbx_seq_one_letter_code
_entity_poly.pdbx_strand_id
1 'polypeptide(L)'
;MTHPLSPLSTSDRVLLRLMVRFVPIDEREDWLRCWRAELWHRRYPRARVSKSAVDLYPGLVSDAMWLRAESWRQAFTGTASLCIASLVVALLFAMLPLLVFFGGVHGLGVFVAANTNLFLCEAALVALVSFATSSRVVEHASPAAPFSRLRTQMFLAAKLVLVLLITFLLSEDLARTFYGVHPFTAEILQPQFFVVMALLGQRWNFSDQDSRCKHCLRVLALPARVGRPSWNFLDSNGTEFVCKDGHGLLSVPEIETSWRPSSRWIAA
;
A
#
# COMPACT_ATOMS: atom_id res chain seq x y z
N MET A 1 -16.22 0.56 45.43
CA MET A 1 -14.98 0.29 46.17
C MET A 1 -13.82 0.92 45.42
N THR A 2 -13.45 2.15 45.79
CA THR A 2 -12.37 2.93 45.21
C THR A 2 -11.09 2.62 45.97
N HIS A 3 -10.29 1.66 45.50
CA HIS A 3 -8.95 1.47 46.05
C HIS A 3 -8.12 2.74 45.79
N PRO A 4 -7.51 3.35 46.82
CA PRO A 4 -6.64 4.50 46.61
C PRO A 4 -5.40 4.02 45.86
N LEU A 5 -5.32 4.36 44.58
CA LEU A 5 -4.11 4.23 43.78
C LEU A 5 -2.99 4.95 44.53
N SER A 6 -2.06 4.19 45.09
CA SER A 6 -0.84 4.71 45.71
C SER A 6 -0.19 5.75 44.77
N PRO A 7 0.19 6.95 45.26
CA PRO A 7 0.56 8.04 44.37
C PRO A 7 1.86 7.70 43.64
N LEU A 8 1.77 7.55 42.31
CA LEU A 8 2.91 7.61 41.40
C LEU A 8 3.79 8.81 41.79
N SER A 9 5.12 8.65 41.66
CA SER A 9 6.04 9.74 42.00
C SER A 9 5.75 10.92 41.09
N THR A 10 6.14 12.11 41.52
CA THR A 10 5.96 13.30 40.71
C THR A 10 6.73 13.18 39.39
N SER A 11 7.93 12.57 39.39
CA SER A 11 8.72 12.32 38.18
C SER A 11 8.02 11.35 37.21
N ASP A 12 7.48 10.22 37.70
CA ASP A 12 6.76 9.26 36.85
C ASP A 12 5.53 9.90 36.19
N ARG A 13 4.81 10.76 36.94
CA ARG A 13 3.65 11.50 36.41
C ARG A 13 4.01 12.56 35.39
N VAL A 14 5.15 13.23 35.54
CA VAL A 14 5.64 14.21 34.56
C VAL A 14 6.07 13.49 33.29
N LEU A 15 6.83 12.40 33.41
CA LEU A 15 7.29 11.64 32.26
C LEU A 15 6.13 11.03 31.46
N LEU A 16 5.16 10.38 32.13
CA LEU A 16 3.98 9.84 31.44
C LEU A 16 3.20 10.93 30.69
N ARG A 17 3.06 12.12 31.28
CA ARG A 17 2.39 13.26 30.62
C ARG A 17 3.16 13.79 29.42
N LEU A 18 4.49 13.75 29.44
CA LEU A 18 5.30 14.11 28.29
C LEU A 18 5.20 13.06 27.19
N MET A 19 5.32 11.78 27.55
CA MET A 19 5.42 10.68 26.59
C MET A 19 4.07 10.33 25.94
N VAL A 20 2.95 10.50 26.63
CA VAL A 20 1.62 10.30 26.03
C VAL A 20 1.34 11.23 24.85
N ARG A 21 2.05 12.36 24.74
CA ARG A 21 1.93 13.27 23.58
C ARG A 21 2.47 12.64 22.30
N PHE A 22 3.43 11.73 22.42
CA PHE A 22 4.00 10.99 21.29
C PHE A 22 3.10 9.82 20.87
N VAL A 23 2.25 9.31 21.74
CA VAL A 23 1.32 8.20 21.46
C VAL A 23 0.13 8.68 20.60
N PRO A 24 -0.30 7.91 19.58
CA PRO A 24 -1.52 8.18 18.79
C PRO A 24 -2.75 8.35 19.68
N ILE A 25 -3.66 9.26 19.32
CA ILE A 25 -4.79 9.67 20.17
C ILE A 25 -5.61 8.47 20.65
N ASP A 26 -5.88 7.53 19.75
CA ASP A 26 -6.75 6.38 20.00
C ASP A 26 -6.13 5.34 20.95
N GLU A 27 -4.80 5.33 21.08
CA GLU A 27 -4.06 4.36 21.89
C GLU A 27 -3.62 4.94 23.26
N ARG A 28 -3.81 6.25 23.49
CA ARG A 28 -3.30 6.94 24.69
C ARG A 28 -3.83 6.35 25.98
N GLU A 29 -5.11 5.98 26.01
CA GLU A 29 -5.75 5.49 27.23
C GLU A 29 -5.26 4.09 27.61
N ASP A 30 -5.14 3.20 26.62
CA ASP A 30 -4.64 1.84 26.82
C ASP A 30 -3.16 1.87 27.19
N TRP A 31 -2.37 2.66 26.46
CA TRP A 31 -0.95 2.87 26.77
C TRP A 31 -0.73 3.40 28.18
N LEU A 32 -1.49 4.43 28.60
CA LEU A 32 -1.43 4.95 29.97
C LEU A 32 -1.84 3.92 31.02
N ARG A 33 -2.84 3.08 30.73
CA ARG A 33 -3.28 2.02 31.65
C ARG A 33 -2.18 0.97 31.84
N CYS A 34 -1.59 0.48 30.75
CA CYS A 34 -0.49 -0.49 30.78
C CYS A 34 0.71 0.04 31.57
N TRP A 35 1.21 1.23 31.25
CA TRP A 35 2.39 1.79 31.92
C TRP A 35 2.15 2.18 33.38
N ARG A 36 0.94 2.61 33.75
CA ARG A 36 0.58 2.82 35.16
C ARG A 36 0.58 1.51 35.94
N ALA A 37 0.07 0.42 35.36
CA ALA A 37 0.09 -0.90 35.98
C ALA A 37 1.52 -1.42 36.16
N GLU A 38 2.38 -1.26 35.16
CA GLU A 38 3.78 -1.67 35.22
C GLU A 38 4.59 -0.90 36.28
N LEU A 39 4.41 0.43 36.33
CA LEU A 39 5.00 1.28 37.37
C LEU A 39 4.48 0.95 38.77
N TRP A 40 3.20 0.55 38.90
CA TRP A 40 2.61 0.12 40.15
C TRP A 40 3.19 -1.21 40.63
N HIS A 41 3.25 -2.23 39.76
CA HIS A 41 3.78 -3.55 40.09
C HIS A 41 5.22 -3.51 40.56
N ARG A 42 6.04 -2.63 39.98
CA ARG A 42 7.45 -2.49 40.36
C ARG A 42 7.66 -1.92 41.77
N ARG A 43 6.71 -1.11 42.27
CA ARG A 43 6.79 -0.56 43.63
C ARG A 43 6.39 -1.56 44.69
N TYR A 44 5.74 -2.66 44.32
CA TYR A 44 5.44 -3.73 45.25
C TYR A 44 6.68 -4.62 45.45
N PRO A 45 7.25 -4.68 46.66
CA PRO A 45 8.58 -5.26 46.92
C PRO A 45 8.65 -6.80 46.87
N ARG A 46 7.67 -7.49 46.26
CA ARG A 46 7.65 -8.96 46.20
C ARG A 46 8.47 -9.56 45.05
N ALA A 47 8.89 -8.76 44.05
CA ALA A 47 9.70 -9.25 42.92
C ALA A 47 11.19 -8.88 43.10
N ARG A 48 12.03 -9.87 43.44
CA ARG A 48 13.48 -9.75 43.72
C ARG A 48 14.38 -9.35 42.53
N VAL A 49 13.84 -8.90 41.41
CA VAL A 49 14.66 -8.55 40.23
C VAL A 49 14.84 -7.04 40.19
N SER A 50 15.92 -6.58 40.83
CA SER A 50 16.38 -5.20 40.81
C SER A 50 16.96 -4.84 39.43
N LYS A 51 16.09 -4.59 38.44
CA LYS A 51 16.50 -3.72 37.32
C LYS A 51 16.53 -2.29 37.86
N SER A 52 17.49 -1.46 37.45
CA SER A 52 17.62 -0.10 37.97
C SER A 52 16.50 0.80 37.42
N ALA A 53 16.09 1.85 38.13
CA ALA A 53 15.09 2.80 37.65
C ALA A 53 15.43 3.39 36.27
N VAL A 54 16.72 3.46 35.96
CA VAL A 54 17.30 4.01 34.72
C VAL A 54 16.96 3.16 33.50
N ASP A 55 16.70 1.86 33.66
CA ASP A 55 16.43 0.95 32.52
C ASP A 55 14.98 1.01 32.02
N LEU A 56 14.06 1.61 32.79
CA LEU A 56 12.64 1.65 32.46
C LEU A 56 12.26 2.86 31.59
N TYR A 57 12.94 4.00 31.80
CA TYR A 57 12.70 5.21 31.01
C TYR A 57 13.00 5.02 29.52
N PRO A 58 14.08 4.33 29.12
CA PRO A 58 14.30 3.94 27.73
C PRO A 58 13.17 3.09 27.16
N GLY A 59 12.64 2.14 27.93
CA GLY A 59 11.52 1.28 27.51
C GLY A 59 10.25 2.09 27.23
N LEU A 60 9.90 2.99 28.14
CA LEU A 60 8.72 3.86 28.02
C LEU A 60 8.81 4.83 26.83
N VAL A 61 10.00 5.41 26.62
CA VAL A 61 10.26 6.30 25.49
C VAL A 61 10.29 5.52 24.17
N SER A 62 10.95 4.36 24.14
CA SER A 62 11.01 3.48 22.97
C SER A 62 9.62 3.00 22.55
N ASP A 63 8.79 2.60 23.50
CA ASP A 63 7.44 2.12 23.25
C ASP A 63 6.54 3.24 22.68
N ALA A 64 6.55 4.43 23.29
CA ALA A 64 5.81 5.58 22.77
C ALA A 64 6.27 6.01 21.36
N MET A 65 7.58 6.01 21.11
CA MET A 65 8.13 6.29 19.77
C MET A 65 7.79 5.19 18.78
N TRP A 66 7.80 3.93 19.20
CA TRP A 66 7.44 2.79 18.36
C TRP A 66 5.97 2.87 17.95
N LEU A 67 5.03 3.12 18.88
CA LEU A 67 3.61 3.30 18.55
C LEU A 67 3.39 4.47 17.59
N ARG A 68 4.15 5.56 17.73
CA ARG A 68 4.08 6.69 16.79
C ARG A 68 4.58 6.31 15.40
N ALA A 69 5.73 5.64 15.34
CA ALA A 69 6.33 5.19 14.09
C ALA A 69 5.46 4.14 13.40
N GLU A 70 4.89 3.21 14.16
CA GLU A 70 3.97 2.19 13.67
C GLU A 70 2.63 2.79 13.24
N SER A 71 2.09 3.77 13.97
CA SER A 71 0.91 4.53 13.54
C SER A 71 1.16 5.28 12.23
N TRP A 72 2.31 5.90 12.07
CA TRP A 72 2.71 6.50 10.79
C TRP A 72 2.86 5.44 9.71
N ARG A 73 3.57 4.36 9.99
CA ARG A 73 3.71 3.23 9.05
C ARG A 73 2.34 2.73 8.64
N GLN A 74 1.41 2.53 9.57
CA GLN A 74 0.05 2.10 9.29
C GLN A 74 -0.80 3.13 8.54
N ALA A 75 -0.62 4.41 8.83
CA ALA A 75 -1.30 5.52 8.16
C ALA A 75 -0.79 5.73 6.73
N PHE A 76 0.48 5.42 6.48
CA PHE A 76 1.15 5.57 5.20
C PHE A 76 1.19 4.27 4.38
N THR A 77 1.09 3.10 5.01
CA THR A 77 1.06 1.82 4.30
C THR A 77 -0.16 1.77 3.40
N GLY A 78 0.10 1.74 2.10
CA GLY A 78 -0.91 1.48 1.10
C GLY A 78 -1.88 2.63 0.83
N THR A 79 -1.57 3.89 1.18
CA THR A 79 -2.43 5.00 0.73
C THR A 79 -2.31 5.23 -0.78
N ALA A 80 -3.38 5.77 -1.38
CA ALA A 80 -3.38 6.14 -2.79
C ALA A 80 -2.34 7.23 -3.10
N SER A 81 -2.20 8.23 -2.22
CA SER A 81 -1.25 9.34 -2.41
C SER A 81 0.19 8.87 -2.44
N LEU A 82 0.59 7.94 -1.56
CA LEU A 82 1.95 7.38 -1.57
C LEU A 82 2.20 6.47 -2.77
N CYS A 83 1.18 5.73 -3.22
CA CYS A 83 1.27 4.97 -4.47
C CYS A 83 1.52 5.90 -5.66
N ILE A 84 0.77 7.01 -5.78
CA ILE A 84 1.00 7.98 -6.87
C ILE A 84 2.34 8.67 -6.71
N ALA A 85 2.69 9.13 -5.51
CA ALA A 85 3.97 9.79 -5.27
C ALA A 85 5.17 8.90 -5.61
N SER A 86 5.13 7.61 -5.23
CA SER A 86 6.18 6.66 -5.60
C SER A 86 6.26 6.41 -7.12
N LEU A 87 5.13 6.34 -7.81
CA LEU A 87 5.11 6.25 -9.28
C LEU A 87 5.63 7.54 -9.94
N VAL A 88 5.32 8.72 -9.41
CA VAL A 88 5.87 9.99 -9.90
C VAL A 88 7.38 10.03 -9.69
N VAL A 89 7.88 9.61 -8.52
CA VAL A 89 9.33 9.51 -8.27
C VAL A 89 9.99 8.52 -9.23
N ALA A 90 9.37 7.36 -9.48
CA ALA A 90 9.87 6.38 -10.43
C ALA A 90 9.88 6.94 -11.87
N LEU A 91 8.85 7.69 -12.27
CA LEU A 91 8.79 8.37 -13.56
C LEU A 91 9.92 9.40 -13.70
N LEU A 92 10.13 10.24 -12.68
CA LEU A 92 11.22 11.21 -12.68
C LEU A 92 12.59 10.53 -12.81
N PHE A 93 12.78 9.41 -12.13
CA PHE A 93 14.01 8.62 -12.22
C PHE A 93 14.21 8.04 -13.62
N ALA A 94 13.15 7.49 -14.23
CA ALA A 94 13.18 6.99 -15.61
C ALA A 94 13.40 8.11 -16.65
N MET A 95 13.10 9.36 -16.34
CA MET A 95 13.40 10.48 -17.25
C MET A 95 14.89 10.88 -17.26
N LEU A 96 15.65 10.58 -16.21
CA LEU A 96 17.02 11.10 -16.04
C LEU A 96 17.97 10.70 -17.16
N PRO A 97 18.06 9.42 -17.61
CA PRO A 97 19.01 9.04 -18.65
C PRO A 97 18.68 9.71 -19.99
N LEU A 98 17.40 9.77 -20.35
CA LEU A 98 16.94 10.44 -21.55
C LEU A 98 17.19 11.95 -21.50
N LEU A 99 17.02 12.59 -20.34
CA LEU A 99 17.29 14.02 -20.16
C LEU A 99 18.78 14.33 -20.40
N VAL A 100 19.67 13.51 -19.86
CA VAL A 100 21.12 13.62 -20.08
C VAL A 100 21.45 13.41 -21.56
N PHE A 101 20.85 12.42 -22.20
CA PHE A 101 21.11 12.10 -23.60
C PHE A 101 20.64 13.18 -24.58
N PHE A 102 19.43 13.71 -24.39
CA PHE A 102 18.86 14.74 -25.28
C PHE A 102 19.32 16.16 -24.95
N GLY A 103 20.23 16.33 -23.99
CA GLY A 103 20.81 17.63 -23.64
C GLY A 103 19.81 18.59 -23.00
N GLY A 104 18.73 18.08 -22.39
CA GLY A 104 17.76 18.88 -21.63
C GLY A 104 16.29 18.61 -21.96
N VAL A 105 15.41 19.36 -21.28
CA VAL A 105 13.95 19.18 -21.31
C VAL A 105 13.37 19.45 -22.71
N HIS A 106 13.92 20.43 -23.43
CA HIS A 106 13.46 20.75 -24.79
C HIS A 106 13.69 19.60 -25.77
N GLY A 107 14.91 19.01 -25.75
CA GLY A 107 15.24 17.87 -26.62
C GLY A 107 14.36 16.65 -26.30
N LEU A 108 14.18 16.36 -25.01
CA LEU A 108 13.26 15.32 -24.56
C LEU A 108 11.81 15.59 -25.01
N GLY A 109 11.35 16.84 -24.94
CA GLY A 109 10.01 17.24 -25.37
C GLY A 109 9.78 17.03 -26.86
N VAL A 110 10.74 17.41 -27.72
CA VAL A 110 10.67 17.15 -29.17
C VAL A 110 10.64 15.65 -29.45
N PHE A 111 11.46 14.86 -28.75
CA PHE A 111 11.48 13.41 -28.89
C PHE A 111 10.13 12.77 -28.51
N VAL A 112 9.56 13.15 -27.37
CA VAL A 112 8.25 12.64 -26.92
C VAL A 112 7.16 13.04 -27.93
N ALA A 113 7.16 14.28 -28.41
CA ALA A 113 6.21 14.76 -29.40
C ALA A 113 6.27 13.96 -30.72
N ALA A 114 7.47 13.65 -31.20
CA ALA A 114 7.67 12.86 -32.42
C ALA A 114 7.12 11.43 -32.30
N ASN A 115 7.22 10.83 -31.11
CA ASN A 115 6.82 9.44 -30.87
C ASN A 115 5.41 9.28 -30.28
N THR A 116 4.68 10.38 -30.08
CA THR A 116 3.39 10.36 -29.36
C THR A 116 2.36 9.46 -30.05
N ASN A 117 2.24 9.52 -31.38
CA ASN A 117 1.23 8.74 -32.10
C ASN A 117 1.47 7.23 -31.99
N LEU A 118 2.73 6.78 -32.15
CA LEU A 118 3.10 5.37 -32.02
C LEU A 118 2.84 4.89 -30.59
N PHE A 119 3.29 5.67 -29.59
CA PHE A 119 3.05 5.39 -28.18
C PHE A 119 1.55 5.25 -27.87
N LEU A 120 0.70 6.16 -28.37
CA LEU A 120 -0.74 6.10 -28.14
C LEU A 120 -1.38 4.83 -28.73
N CYS A 121 -0.96 4.42 -29.93
CA CYS A 121 -1.44 3.19 -30.56
C CYS A 121 -1.04 1.94 -29.76
N GLU A 122 0.23 1.84 -29.37
CA GLU A 122 0.74 0.70 -28.59
C GLU A 122 0.12 0.66 -27.19
N ALA A 123 0.04 1.81 -26.51
CA ALA A 123 -0.59 1.93 -25.21
C ALA A 123 -2.08 1.54 -25.26
N ALA A 124 -2.80 1.94 -26.32
CA ALA A 124 -4.20 1.55 -26.51
C ALA A 124 -4.35 0.04 -26.71
N LEU A 125 -3.45 -0.58 -27.50
CA LEU A 125 -3.45 -2.03 -27.72
C LEU A 125 -3.15 -2.80 -26.42
N VAL A 126 -2.13 -2.38 -25.65
CA VAL A 126 -1.82 -2.98 -24.36
C VAL A 126 -2.98 -2.80 -23.38
N ALA A 127 -3.59 -1.62 -23.34
CA ALA A 127 -4.75 -1.37 -22.48
C ALA A 127 -5.94 -2.27 -22.86
N LEU A 128 -6.20 -2.45 -24.16
CA LEU A 128 -7.25 -3.33 -24.66
C LEU A 128 -7.01 -4.79 -24.27
N VAL A 129 -5.80 -5.31 -24.51
CA VAL A 129 -5.42 -6.69 -24.15
C VAL A 129 -5.50 -6.88 -22.63
N SER A 130 -4.99 -5.93 -21.87
CA SER A 130 -5.01 -5.98 -20.40
C SER A 130 -6.45 -5.94 -19.88
N PHE A 131 -7.34 -5.15 -20.50
CA PHE A 131 -8.76 -5.12 -20.15
C PHE A 131 -9.47 -6.44 -20.48
N ALA A 132 -9.23 -6.98 -21.68
CA ALA A 132 -9.83 -8.23 -22.14
C ALA A 132 -9.36 -9.46 -21.32
N THR A 133 -8.11 -9.45 -20.86
CA THR A 133 -7.53 -10.52 -20.05
C THR A 133 -7.75 -10.35 -18.56
N SER A 134 -8.05 -9.13 -18.08
CA SER A 134 -8.44 -8.93 -16.69
C SER A 134 -9.77 -9.65 -16.45
N SER A 135 -9.71 -10.77 -15.73
CA SER A 135 -10.87 -11.55 -15.31
C SER A 135 -11.65 -10.72 -14.28
N ARG A 136 -12.42 -9.72 -14.73
CA ARG A 136 -13.28 -8.90 -13.86
C ARG A 136 -14.52 -9.68 -13.44
N VAL A 137 -14.33 -10.85 -12.83
CA VAL A 137 -15.40 -11.55 -12.12
C VAL A 137 -15.33 -11.14 -10.65
N VAL A 138 -15.32 -9.83 -10.39
CA VAL A 138 -15.70 -9.31 -9.07
C VAL A 138 -17.17 -8.94 -9.22
N GLU A 139 -18.06 -9.84 -8.79
CA GLU A 139 -19.48 -9.54 -8.67
C GLU A 139 -19.64 -8.28 -7.81
N HIS A 140 -20.03 -7.18 -8.47
CA HIS A 140 -20.33 -5.90 -7.84
C HIS A 140 -21.68 -6.00 -7.12
N ALA A 141 -21.74 -6.77 -6.04
CA ALA A 141 -22.95 -6.96 -5.24
C ALA A 141 -23.19 -5.83 -4.22
N SER A 142 -22.66 -4.62 -4.43
CA SER A 142 -22.98 -3.48 -3.56
C SER A 142 -23.14 -2.16 -4.33
N PRO A 143 -24.21 -1.40 -4.05
CA PRO A 143 -24.44 -0.07 -4.60
C PRO A 143 -23.46 0.94 -3.95
N ALA A 144 -22.17 0.83 -4.29
CA ALA A 144 -21.20 1.84 -3.88
C ALA A 144 -21.62 3.22 -4.42
N ALA A 145 -21.62 4.23 -3.55
CA ALA A 145 -22.01 5.60 -3.89
C ALA A 145 -21.23 6.10 -5.13
N PRO A 146 -21.86 6.87 -6.04
CA PRO A 146 -21.26 7.27 -7.32
C PRO A 146 -19.91 7.99 -7.15
N PHE A 147 -19.74 8.76 -6.07
CA PHE A 147 -18.50 9.45 -5.75
C PHE A 147 -17.33 8.49 -5.48
N SER A 148 -17.57 7.38 -4.77
CA SER A 148 -16.53 6.37 -4.49
C SER A 148 -16.07 5.63 -5.75
N ARG A 149 -17.00 5.38 -6.68
CA ARG A 149 -16.72 4.81 -7.99
C ARG A 149 -15.86 5.74 -8.84
N LEU A 150 -16.25 7.01 -8.95
CA LEU A 150 -15.48 8.02 -9.69
C LEU A 150 -14.05 8.14 -9.15
N ARG A 151 -13.90 8.22 -7.81
CA ARG A 151 -12.59 8.35 -7.20
C ARG A 151 -11.68 7.13 -7.48
N THR A 152 -12.26 5.92 -7.45
CA THR A 152 -11.54 4.69 -7.80
C THR A 152 -11.14 4.66 -9.26
N GLN A 153 -12.04 5.09 -10.17
CA GLN A 153 -11.75 5.19 -11.59
C GLN A 153 -10.64 6.22 -11.88
N MET A 154 -10.69 7.39 -11.24
CA MET A 154 -9.64 8.40 -11.36
C MET A 154 -8.29 7.90 -10.86
N PHE A 155 -8.27 7.23 -9.71
CA PHE A 155 -7.04 6.65 -9.15
C PHE A 155 -6.46 5.59 -10.09
N LEU A 156 -7.30 4.67 -10.57
CA LEU A 156 -6.88 3.67 -11.55
C LEU A 156 -6.35 4.36 -12.82
N ALA A 157 -7.09 5.30 -13.41
CA ALA A 157 -6.68 6.02 -14.62
C ALA A 157 -5.33 6.73 -14.45
N ALA A 158 -5.13 7.46 -13.34
CA ALA A 158 -3.85 8.09 -13.04
C ALA A 158 -2.71 7.06 -12.95
N LYS A 159 -2.98 5.92 -12.31
CA LYS A 159 -2.02 4.81 -12.19
C LYS A 159 -1.69 4.16 -13.53
N LEU A 160 -2.70 3.94 -14.37
CA LEU A 160 -2.55 3.41 -15.74
C LEU A 160 -1.62 4.31 -16.55
N VAL A 161 -1.90 5.62 -16.56
CA VAL A 161 -1.11 6.61 -17.31
C VAL A 161 0.32 6.65 -16.80
N LEU A 162 0.54 6.73 -15.48
CA LEU A 162 1.89 6.75 -14.91
C LEU A 162 2.70 5.50 -15.26
N VAL A 163 2.09 4.31 -15.15
CA VAL A 163 2.76 3.05 -15.49
C VAL A 163 3.09 2.96 -16.99
N LEU A 164 2.18 3.40 -17.87
CA LEU A 164 2.45 3.44 -19.31
C LEU A 164 3.59 4.40 -19.66
N LEU A 165 3.62 5.58 -19.05
CA LEU A 165 4.72 6.53 -19.23
C LEU A 165 6.05 5.97 -18.72
N ILE A 166 6.08 5.39 -17.52
CA ILE A 166 7.30 4.78 -16.95
C ILE A 166 7.81 3.67 -17.87
N THR A 167 6.93 2.76 -18.30
CA THR A 167 7.31 1.61 -19.13
C THR A 167 7.80 2.02 -20.52
N PHE A 168 7.24 3.08 -21.10
CA PHE A 168 7.73 3.67 -22.35
C PHE A 168 9.13 4.28 -22.21
N LEU A 169 9.37 5.06 -21.15
CA LEU A 169 10.71 5.64 -20.95
C LEU A 169 11.76 4.56 -20.67
N LEU A 170 11.40 3.54 -19.88
CA LEU A 170 12.30 2.42 -19.61
C LEU A 170 12.57 1.58 -20.86
N SER A 171 11.58 1.38 -21.75
CA SER A 171 11.82 0.65 -23.01
C SER A 171 12.75 1.42 -23.94
N GLU A 172 12.63 2.75 -23.99
CA GLU A 172 13.56 3.63 -24.71
C GLU A 172 14.97 3.57 -24.15
N ASP A 173 15.13 3.68 -22.83
CA ASP A 173 16.44 3.57 -22.17
C ASP A 173 17.10 2.22 -22.49
N LEU A 174 16.35 1.13 -22.41
CA LEU A 174 16.84 -0.21 -22.74
C LEU A 174 17.23 -0.33 -24.21
N ALA A 175 16.36 0.08 -25.14
CA ALA A 175 16.63 0.01 -26.57
C ALA A 175 17.85 0.85 -26.96
N ARG A 176 18.04 2.00 -26.31
CA ARG A 176 19.18 2.89 -26.57
C ARG A 176 20.53 2.27 -26.25
N THR A 177 20.60 1.35 -25.29
CA THR A 177 21.85 0.62 -25.01
C THR A 177 22.31 -0.22 -26.21
N PHE A 178 21.40 -0.62 -27.10
CA PHE A 178 21.70 -1.42 -28.30
C PHE A 178 21.96 -0.58 -29.55
N TYR A 179 21.57 0.70 -29.56
CA TYR A 179 21.67 1.58 -30.74
C TYR A 179 23.11 1.75 -31.25
N GLY A 180 24.10 1.73 -30.36
CA GLY A 180 25.50 1.89 -30.73
C GLY A 180 26.08 0.71 -31.52
N VAL A 181 25.45 -0.47 -31.46
CA VAL A 181 25.92 -1.68 -32.12
C VAL A 181 25.00 -2.09 -33.27
N HIS A 182 23.68 -2.08 -33.02
CA HIS A 182 22.67 -2.56 -33.98
C HIS A 182 21.42 -1.66 -33.95
N PRO A 183 21.37 -0.59 -34.77
CA PRO A 183 20.27 0.38 -34.75
C PRO A 183 18.93 -0.25 -35.16
N PHE A 184 18.92 -1.06 -36.22
CA PHE A 184 17.71 -1.75 -36.67
C PHE A 184 17.13 -2.70 -35.63
N THR A 185 17.99 -3.42 -34.90
CA THR A 185 17.56 -4.31 -33.83
C THR A 185 17.00 -3.52 -32.65
N ALA A 186 17.58 -2.37 -32.31
CA ALA A 186 17.08 -1.50 -31.25
C ALA A 186 15.66 -0.97 -31.56
N GLU A 187 15.39 -0.57 -32.81
CA GLU A 187 14.07 -0.13 -33.26
C GLU A 187 13.01 -1.23 -33.13
N ILE A 188 13.35 -2.50 -33.43
CA ILE A 188 12.43 -3.62 -33.30
C ILE A 188 12.24 -4.05 -31.84
N LEU A 189 13.30 -3.98 -31.02
CA LEU A 189 13.25 -4.41 -29.62
C LEU A 189 12.51 -3.43 -28.71
N GLN A 190 12.56 -2.13 -29.01
CA GLN A 190 11.88 -1.08 -28.24
C GLN A 190 10.38 -1.39 -28.00
N PRO A 191 9.55 -1.67 -29.03
CA PRO A 191 8.13 -1.94 -28.82
C PRO A 191 7.89 -3.27 -28.10
N GLN A 192 8.79 -4.25 -28.27
CA GLN A 192 8.69 -5.54 -27.56
C GLN A 192 8.92 -5.35 -26.06
N PHE A 193 9.95 -4.58 -25.68
CA PHE A 193 10.19 -4.23 -24.28
C PHE A 193 9.03 -3.42 -23.70
N PHE A 194 8.51 -2.45 -24.45
CA PHE A 194 7.35 -1.67 -24.04
C PHE A 194 6.15 -2.58 -23.74
N VAL A 195 5.74 -3.43 -24.68
CA VAL A 195 4.57 -4.31 -24.53
C VAL A 195 4.72 -5.23 -23.32
N VAL A 196 5.88 -5.89 -23.15
CA VAL A 196 6.10 -6.81 -22.02
C VAL A 196 6.05 -6.06 -20.69
N MET A 197 6.78 -4.95 -20.56
CA MET A 197 6.83 -4.17 -19.31
C MET A 197 5.48 -3.54 -18.99
N ALA A 198 4.76 -3.04 -20.01
CA ALA A 198 3.44 -2.47 -19.85
C ALA A 198 2.42 -3.53 -19.41
N LEU A 199 2.41 -4.72 -20.00
CA LEU A 199 1.52 -5.82 -19.58
C LEU A 199 1.76 -6.23 -18.12
N LEU A 200 3.03 -6.38 -17.70
CA LEU A 200 3.39 -6.67 -16.32
C LEU A 200 2.93 -5.55 -15.37
N GLY A 201 3.18 -4.30 -15.76
CA GLY A 201 2.74 -3.11 -15.02
C GLY A 201 1.21 -3.02 -14.90
N GLN A 202 0.47 -3.35 -15.96
CA GLN A 202 -0.99 -3.37 -15.93
C GLN A 202 -1.56 -4.50 -15.09
N ARG A 203 -0.96 -5.69 -15.15
CA ARG A 203 -1.33 -6.81 -14.26
C ARG A 203 -1.14 -6.42 -12.79
N TRP A 204 -0.02 -5.76 -12.47
CA TRP A 204 0.20 -5.20 -11.14
C TRP A 204 -0.84 -4.13 -10.78
N ASN A 205 -1.20 -3.24 -11.71
CA ASN A 205 -2.23 -2.24 -11.49
C ASN A 205 -3.58 -2.84 -11.08
N PHE A 206 -4.04 -3.87 -11.80
CA PHE A 206 -5.31 -4.53 -11.49
C PHE A 206 -5.25 -5.30 -10.17
N SER A 207 -4.20 -6.09 -9.95
CA SER A 207 -4.01 -6.80 -8.68
C SER A 207 -3.97 -5.85 -7.48
N ASP A 208 -3.30 -4.70 -7.62
CA ASP A 208 -3.30 -3.67 -6.59
C ASP A 208 -4.68 -3.04 -6.37
N GLN A 209 -5.48 -2.81 -7.43
CA GLN A 209 -6.87 -2.34 -7.26
C GLN A 209 -7.74 -3.35 -6.51
N ASP A 210 -7.54 -4.64 -6.74
CA ASP A 210 -8.30 -5.71 -6.08
C ASP A 210 -7.96 -5.80 -4.59
N SER A 211 -6.70 -5.53 -4.25
CA SER A 211 -6.23 -5.47 -2.86
C SER A 211 -6.56 -4.17 -2.10
N ARG A 212 -7.26 -3.22 -2.72
CA ARG A 212 -7.59 -1.91 -2.12
C ARG A 212 -9.07 -1.79 -1.80
N CYS A 213 -9.35 -1.09 -0.70
CA CYS A 213 -10.70 -0.68 -0.37
C CYS A 213 -11.26 0.28 -1.43
N LYS A 214 -12.43 -0.03 -2.00
CA LYS A 214 -13.10 0.82 -3.01
C LYS A 214 -13.57 2.18 -2.43
N HIS A 215 -13.67 2.29 -1.10
CA HIS A 215 -14.12 3.51 -0.41
C HIS A 215 -13.03 4.41 0.15
N CYS A 216 -11.86 3.90 0.57
CA CYS A 216 -10.73 4.73 1.04
C CYS A 216 -9.47 4.62 0.18
N LEU A 217 -9.44 3.72 -0.81
CA LEU A 217 -8.30 3.41 -1.67
C LEU A 217 -7.03 2.98 -0.92
N ARG A 218 -7.15 2.67 0.37
CA ARG A 218 -6.09 2.08 1.16
C ARG A 218 -5.99 0.59 0.85
N VAL A 219 -4.77 0.07 0.83
CA VAL A 219 -4.53 -1.37 0.75
C VAL A 219 -5.17 -2.03 1.97
N LEU A 220 -5.91 -3.11 1.72
CA LEU A 220 -6.56 -3.88 2.76
C LEU A 220 -5.48 -4.56 3.59
N ALA A 221 -5.59 -4.43 4.90
CA ALA A 221 -4.60 -4.94 5.84
C ALA A 221 -5.23 -6.02 6.70
N LEU A 222 -4.37 -6.81 7.36
CA LEU A 222 -4.73 -7.91 8.25
C LEU A 222 -5.46 -9.06 7.54
N PRO A 223 -4.72 -10.03 6.97
CA PRO A 223 -5.34 -11.30 6.58
C PRO A 223 -5.85 -12.00 7.85
N ALA A 224 -7.17 -12.06 8.01
CA ALA A 224 -7.82 -12.91 8.99
C ALA A 224 -8.20 -14.22 8.30
N ARG A 225 -7.65 -15.34 8.76
CA ARG A 225 -8.10 -16.66 8.28
C ARG A 225 -9.45 -16.97 8.93
N VAL A 226 -10.47 -17.14 8.11
CA VAL A 226 -11.81 -17.53 8.55
C VAL A 226 -12.05 -18.97 8.11
N GLY A 227 -12.63 -19.77 9.01
CA GLY A 227 -12.90 -21.19 8.78
C GLY A 227 -11.75 -22.13 9.17
N ARG A 228 -12.08 -23.43 9.20
CA ARG A 228 -11.10 -24.52 9.30
C ARG A 228 -10.84 -25.09 7.91
N PRO A 229 -9.62 -25.58 7.60
CA PRO A 229 -9.33 -26.22 6.32
C PRO A 229 -10.28 -27.37 5.95
N SER A 230 -10.85 -28.05 6.95
CA SER A 230 -11.82 -29.13 6.76
C SER A 230 -13.23 -28.67 6.34
N TRP A 231 -13.51 -27.36 6.31
CA TRP A 231 -14.84 -26.79 6.05
C TRP A 231 -15.02 -26.24 4.64
N ASN A 232 -14.14 -26.59 3.70
CA ASN A 232 -14.21 -26.19 2.28
C ASN A 232 -15.57 -26.47 1.60
N PHE A 233 -16.35 -27.43 2.10
CA PHE A 233 -17.59 -27.90 1.46
C PHE A 233 -18.88 -27.23 1.95
N LEU A 234 -18.90 -26.63 3.15
CA LEU A 234 -20.14 -26.17 3.79
C LEU A 234 -20.04 -24.79 4.46
N ASP A 235 -18.84 -24.20 4.61
CA ASP A 235 -18.68 -22.88 5.22
C ASP A 235 -17.48 -22.10 4.64
N SER A 236 -17.43 -20.80 4.97
CA SER A 236 -16.45 -19.79 4.58
C SER A 236 -15.01 -20.12 4.99
N ASN A 237 -14.34 -21.06 4.30
CA ASN A 237 -12.90 -21.24 4.42
C ASN A 237 -12.15 -20.31 3.45
N GLY A 238 -11.39 -19.36 4.00
CA GLY A 238 -10.66 -18.39 3.21
C GLY A 238 -9.90 -17.36 4.04
N THR A 239 -9.33 -16.40 3.34
CA THR A 239 -8.69 -15.22 3.94
C THR A 239 -9.56 -14.01 3.72
N GLU A 240 -9.90 -13.34 4.82
CA GLU A 240 -10.61 -12.07 4.79
C GLU A 240 -9.66 -10.92 5.07
N PHE A 241 -9.73 -9.89 4.23
CA PHE A 241 -8.97 -8.65 4.40
C PHE A 241 -9.94 -7.54 4.77
N VAL A 242 -9.71 -6.88 5.90
CA VAL A 242 -10.62 -5.85 6.42
C VAL A 242 -10.08 -4.46 6.11
N CYS A 243 -10.96 -3.55 5.69
CA CYS A 243 -10.62 -2.15 5.59
C CYS A 243 -10.41 -1.55 6.99
N LYS A 244 -9.25 -0.95 7.27
CA LYS A 244 -8.95 -0.30 8.57
C LYS A 244 -10.01 0.73 8.99
N ASP A 245 -10.58 1.44 8.03
CA ASP A 245 -11.62 2.46 8.27
C ASP A 245 -13.05 1.87 8.35
N GLY A 246 -13.20 0.54 8.35
CA GLY A 246 -14.49 -0.13 8.51
C GLY A 246 -15.42 -0.14 7.28
N HIS A 247 -14.95 0.30 6.10
CA HIS A 247 -15.81 0.38 4.90
C HIS A 247 -16.25 -0.97 4.29
N GLY A 248 -15.69 -2.08 4.76
CA GLY A 248 -15.97 -3.42 4.22
C GLY A 248 -14.79 -4.36 4.32
N LEU A 249 -15.00 -5.58 3.81
CA LEU A 249 -14.01 -6.65 3.78
C LEU A 249 -13.97 -7.33 2.41
N LEU A 250 -12.78 -7.82 2.03
CA LEU A 250 -12.57 -8.66 0.87
C LEU A 250 -12.41 -10.10 1.33
N SER A 251 -13.34 -10.96 0.95
CA SER A 251 -13.25 -12.40 1.21
C SER A 251 -12.62 -13.09 0.00
N VAL A 252 -11.44 -13.69 0.20
CA VAL A 252 -10.72 -14.47 -0.81
C VAL A 252 -10.82 -15.95 -0.43
N PRO A 253 -11.51 -16.79 -1.24
CA PRO A 253 -11.63 -18.22 -0.95
C PRO A 253 -10.27 -18.91 -1.04
N GLU A 254 -10.01 -19.90 -0.18
CA GLU A 254 -8.77 -20.71 -0.27
C GLU A 254 -8.78 -21.61 -1.52
N ILE A 255 -9.96 -22.08 -1.93
CA ILE A 255 -10.17 -22.89 -3.13
C ILE A 255 -11.36 -22.32 -3.91
N GLU A 256 -11.13 -21.97 -5.17
CA GLU A 256 -12.20 -21.58 -6.10
C GLU A 256 -13.12 -22.77 -6.35
N THR A 257 -14.40 -22.59 -6.06
CA THR A 257 -15.43 -23.64 -6.13
C THR A 257 -16.57 -23.16 -7.00
N SER A 258 -17.37 -24.05 -7.58
CA SER A 258 -18.46 -23.67 -8.52
C SER A 258 -19.48 -22.70 -7.90
N TRP A 259 -19.69 -22.75 -6.58
CA TRP A 259 -20.57 -21.84 -5.82
C TRP A 259 -19.88 -20.55 -5.32
N ARG A 260 -18.54 -20.45 -5.36
CA ARG A 260 -17.70 -19.33 -4.92
C ARG A 260 -16.45 -19.30 -5.81
N PRO A 261 -16.59 -18.83 -7.06
CA PRO A 261 -15.52 -18.90 -8.04
C PRO A 261 -14.47 -17.80 -7.89
N SER A 262 -14.74 -16.73 -7.11
CA SER A 262 -13.83 -15.58 -7.03
C SER A 262 -13.90 -14.82 -5.71
N SER A 263 -12.94 -13.91 -5.52
CA SER A 263 -12.91 -12.97 -4.40
C SER A 263 -14.13 -12.04 -4.41
N ARG A 264 -14.79 -11.90 -3.27
CA ARG A 264 -16.01 -11.06 -3.15
C ARG A 264 -15.80 -9.92 -2.15
N TRP A 265 -16.21 -8.72 -2.56
CA TRP A 265 -16.27 -7.55 -1.69
C TRP A 265 -17.60 -7.55 -0.92
N ILE A 266 -17.53 -7.42 0.40
CA ILE A 266 -18.70 -7.31 1.29
C ILE A 266 -18.62 -5.93 1.95
N ALA A 267 -19.58 -5.06 1.64
CA ALA A 267 -19.72 -3.78 2.32
C ALA A 267 -20.17 -4.00 3.77
N ALA A 268 -19.64 -3.19 4.68
CA ALA A 268 -20.05 -3.19 6.09
C ALA A 268 -21.36 -2.41 6.30
#